data_AF-A0ABD1L4W7-F1
#
_entry.id   AF-A0ABD1L4W7-F1
#
_cell.length_a   1.000
_cell.length_b   1.000
_cell.length_c   1.000
_cell.angle_alpha   90.00
_cell.angle_beta   90.00
_cell.angle_gamma   90.00
#
_symmetry.space_group_name_H-M   'P 1'
#
loop_
_entity.id
_entity.type
_entity.pdbx_description
1 polymer ?
#
loop_
_entity_poly.entity_id
_entity_poly.type
_entity_poly.pdbx_seq_one_letter_code
_entity_poly.pdbx_strand_id
1 'polypeptide(L)'
;MEPLQLREVLMFALALAMVVVAVALASDQIQTLPGCNSTCGNIQIPYPFGVGNSSTQPQQPCYLEPKFHLVCNNSNSNLLWSNLIVLSINGIAHQMDLSFWVARFCNDSYDNNPWIRTADFSVSRKENKFLTVDIPPRMRRISSVQAATFSNSTRDCSYSFLAKHNSYDFSTSHLQSFPYKTLPLVVDWTVGEQNCSRFESSRNEYACKDHSHCNDTDTDIGYRCTCDHGYQGNPYLGCTVKLRYAL
;
A
#
# COMPACT_ATOMS: atom_id res chain seq x y z
N MET A 1 -11.55 -32.75 -42.97
CA MET A 1 -11.35 -31.44 -42.32
C MET A 1 -12.71 -30.75 -42.35
N GLU A 2 -13.43 -30.75 -41.23
CA GLU A 2 -14.76 -30.11 -41.15
C GLU A 2 -14.63 -28.57 -41.18
N PRO A 3 -15.61 -27.85 -41.76
CA PRO A 3 -15.62 -26.40 -41.76
C PRO A 3 -15.98 -25.90 -40.36
N LEU A 4 -15.02 -25.21 -39.72
CA LEU A 4 -15.24 -24.48 -38.48
C LEU A 4 -16.46 -23.55 -38.65
N GLN A 5 -17.53 -23.77 -37.87
CA GLN A 5 -18.79 -23.04 -38.02
C GLN A 5 -18.56 -21.55 -37.73
N LEU A 6 -19.07 -20.66 -38.59
CA LEU A 6 -18.94 -19.19 -38.50
C LEU A 6 -19.26 -18.63 -37.10
N ARG A 7 -20.18 -19.29 -36.38
CA ARG A 7 -20.55 -18.97 -35.00
C ARG A 7 -19.40 -19.15 -34.01
N GLU A 8 -18.57 -20.18 -34.16
CA GLU A 8 -17.41 -20.39 -33.29
C GLU A 8 -16.32 -19.34 -33.56
N VAL A 9 -16.05 -19.04 -34.83
CA VAL A 9 -15.10 -17.98 -35.22
C VAL A 9 -15.51 -16.62 -34.63
N LEU A 10 -16.80 -16.29 -34.69
CA LEU A 10 -17.33 -15.05 -34.11
C LEU A 10 -17.23 -15.03 -32.57
N MET A 11 -17.50 -16.15 -31.91
CA MET A 11 -17.36 -16.28 -30.45
C MET A 11 -15.90 -16.12 -30.01
N PHE A 12 -14.96 -16.73 -30.73
CA PHE A 12 -13.53 -16.54 -30.48
C PHE A 12 -13.09 -15.10 -30.73
N ALA A 13 -13.54 -14.47 -31.80
CA ALA A 13 -13.21 -13.07 -32.11
C ALA A 13 -13.75 -12.09 -31.04
N LEU A 14 -14.98 -12.28 -30.57
CA LEU A 14 -15.57 -11.47 -29.49
C LEU A 14 -14.85 -11.69 -28.16
N ALA A 15 -14.52 -12.94 -27.83
CA ALA A 15 -13.73 -13.24 -26.62
C ALA A 15 -12.34 -12.61 -26.68
N LEU A 16 -11.66 -12.69 -27.83
CA LEU A 16 -10.36 -12.06 -28.03
C LEU A 16 -10.44 -10.54 -27.91
N ALA A 17 -11.46 -9.93 -28.52
CA ALA A 17 -11.70 -8.49 -28.43
C ALA A 17 -11.96 -8.04 -26.97
N MET A 18 -12.76 -8.79 -26.21
CA MET A 18 -13.01 -8.52 -24.79
C MET A 18 -11.73 -8.63 -23.95
N VAL A 19 -10.87 -9.63 -24.22
CA VAL A 19 -9.57 -9.78 -23.56
C VAL A 19 -8.65 -8.61 -23.88
N VAL A 20 -8.57 -8.18 -25.15
CA VAL A 20 -7.76 -7.03 -25.57
C VAL A 20 -8.25 -5.73 -24.91
N VAL A 21 -9.57 -5.52 -24.82
CA VAL A 21 -10.17 -4.36 -24.14
C VAL A 21 -9.86 -4.37 -22.65
N ALA A 22 -9.99 -5.52 -21.98
CA ALA A 22 -9.67 -5.64 -20.55
C ALA A 22 -8.19 -5.32 -20.25
N VAL A 23 -7.27 -5.78 -21.10
CA VAL A 23 -5.83 -5.50 -20.97
C VAL A 23 -5.53 -4.01 -21.23
N ALA A 24 -6.19 -3.37 -22.19
CA ALA A 24 -5.98 -1.95 -22.50
C ALA A 24 -6.50 -1.01 -21.39
N LEU A 25 -7.60 -1.38 -20.72
CA LEU A 25 -8.11 -0.64 -19.56
C LEU A 25 -7.26 -0.85 -18.29
N ALA A 26 -6.50 -1.94 -18.23
CA ALA A 26 -5.58 -2.26 -17.14
C ALA A 26 -4.18 -1.61 -17.31
N SER A 27 -4.13 -0.43 -17.92
CA SER A 27 -2.91 0.38 -18.01
C SER A 27 -2.62 1.04 -16.65
N ASP A 28 -2.22 0.24 -15.67
CA ASP A 28 -1.54 0.74 -14.46
C ASP A 28 -0.12 1.13 -14.89
N GLN A 29 0.09 2.41 -15.21
CA GLN A 29 1.37 2.90 -15.74
C GLN A 29 2.38 2.99 -14.58
N ILE A 30 2.85 1.84 -14.12
CA ILE A 30 3.95 1.73 -13.17
C ILE A 30 5.22 2.09 -13.92
N GLN A 31 5.62 3.36 -13.84
CA GLN A 31 6.81 3.88 -14.49
C GLN A 31 7.94 3.99 -13.47
N THR A 32 9.06 3.35 -13.78
CA THR A 32 10.32 3.42 -13.03
C THR A 32 11.24 4.47 -13.66
N LEU A 33 12.12 5.07 -12.87
CA LEU A 33 13.15 5.96 -13.39
C LEU A 33 14.07 5.22 -14.39
N PRO A 34 14.39 5.80 -15.56
CA PRO A 34 15.29 5.16 -16.53
C PRO A 34 16.66 4.81 -15.94
N GLY A 35 17.16 3.62 -16.27
CA GLY A 35 18.43 3.09 -15.75
C GLY A 35 18.35 2.48 -14.34
N CYS A 36 17.15 2.50 -13.72
CA CYS A 36 16.89 1.87 -12.43
C CYS A 36 16.15 0.54 -12.58
N ASN A 37 16.32 -0.33 -11.59
CA ASN A 37 15.65 -1.61 -11.58
C ASN A 37 14.15 -1.42 -11.30
N SER A 38 13.29 -1.91 -12.20
CA SER A 38 11.84 -1.77 -12.12
C SER A 38 11.16 -2.84 -11.27
N THR A 39 11.89 -3.87 -10.84
CA THR A 39 11.33 -4.97 -10.05
C THR A 39 12.31 -5.50 -9.01
N CYS A 40 11.78 -5.93 -7.87
CA CYS A 40 12.49 -6.76 -6.90
C CYS A 40 11.61 -7.97 -6.55
N GLY A 41 12.05 -9.16 -6.95
CA GLY A 41 11.19 -10.35 -6.92
C GLY A 41 9.93 -10.12 -7.77
N ASN A 42 8.76 -10.27 -7.15
CA ASN A 42 7.47 -10.09 -7.81
C ASN A 42 6.89 -8.67 -7.64
N ILE A 43 7.62 -7.76 -6.97
CA ILE A 43 7.14 -6.41 -6.70
C ILE A 43 7.69 -5.46 -7.74
N GLN A 44 6.80 -4.73 -8.42
CA GLN A 44 7.16 -3.64 -9.31
C GLN A 44 7.44 -2.37 -8.49
N ILE A 45 8.46 -1.61 -8.91
CA ILE A 45 8.98 -0.44 -8.20
C ILE A 45 8.70 0.82 -9.04
N PRO A 46 7.60 1.55 -8.75
CA PRO A 46 7.34 2.84 -9.39
C PRO A 46 8.24 3.93 -8.80
N TYR A 47 8.66 4.88 -9.63
CA TYR A 47 9.18 6.15 -9.13
C TYR A 47 8.05 6.89 -8.39
N PRO A 48 8.26 7.51 -7.20
CA PRO A 48 9.52 8.04 -6.66
C PRO A 48 10.38 7.07 -5.86
N PHE A 49 9.99 5.80 -5.76
CA PHE A 49 10.77 4.78 -5.07
C PHE A 49 11.84 4.17 -5.96
N GLY A 50 12.91 3.66 -5.34
CA GLY A 50 13.99 3.02 -6.07
C GLY A 50 15.04 2.36 -5.19
N VAL A 51 15.81 1.49 -5.81
CA VAL A 51 16.91 0.74 -5.17
C VAL A 51 18.23 1.22 -5.79
N GLY A 52 19.16 1.64 -4.94
CA GLY A 52 20.50 2.05 -5.40
C GLY A 52 20.50 3.26 -6.34
N ASN A 53 21.49 3.28 -7.23
CA ASN A 53 21.71 4.35 -8.21
C ASN A 53 21.45 3.86 -9.63
N SER A 54 21.09 4.79 -10.51
CA SER A 54 20.86 4.53 -11.92
C SER A 54 22.13 4.04 -12.59
N SER A 55 21.97 3.10 -13.50
CA SER A 55 23.03 2.56 -14.35
C SER A 55 23.44 3.54 -15.46
N THR A 56 22.64 4.57 -15.73
CA THR A 56 22.94 5.61 -16.73
C THR A 56 23.77 6.73 -16.11
N GLN A 57 24.67 7.33 -16.90
CA GLN A 57 25.49 8.47 -16.45
C GLN A 57 24.75 9.81 -16.65
N PRO A 58 24.83 10.76 -15.68
CA PRO A 58 25.49 10.62 -14.37
C PRO A 58 24.72 9.66 -13.45
N GLN A 59 25.45 8.86 -12.66
CA GLN A 59 24.84 7.94 -11.69
C GLN A 59 24.11 8.73 -10.59
N GLN A 60 22.79 8.82 -10.72
CA GLN A 60 21.91 9.48 -9.75
C GLN A 60 21.13 8.44 -8.93
N PRO A 61 20.66 8.78 -7.71
CA PRO A 61 19.79 7.89 -6.95
C PRO A 61 18.53 7.51 -7.73
N CYS A 62 18.10 6.25 -7.57
CA CYS A 62 16.88 5.75 -8.22
C CYS A 62 15.58 6.20 -7.53
N TYR A 63 15.70 6.91 -6.41
CA TYR A 63 14.61 7.40 -5.60
C TYR A 63 14.66 8.92 -5.51
N LEU A 64 13.50 9.57 -5.34
CA LEU A 64 13.38 11.03 -5.33
C LEU A 64 13.90 11.66 -4.03
N GLU A 65 13.66 11.01 -2.89
CA GLU A 65 14.04 11.47 -1.55
C GLU A 65 14.54 10.28 -0.72
N PRO A 66 15.38 10.50 0.32
CA PRO A 66 15.90 9.42 1.15
C PRO A 66 14.81 8.50 1.75
N LYS A 67 13.63 9.05 2.06
CA LYS A 67 12.49 8.28 2.59
C LYS A 67 11.85 7.32 1.58
N PHE A 68 12.16 7.47 0.29
CA PHE A 68 11.72 6.58 -0.79
C PHE A 68 12.78 5.53 -1.18
N HIS A 69 13.90 5.49 -0.47
CA HIS A 69 14.92 4.47 -0.67
C HIS A 69 14.39 3.09 -0.26
N LEU A 70 14.53 2.12 -1.16
CA LEU A 70 14.20 0.73 -0.93
C LEU A 70 15.46 -0.14 -1.01
N VAL A 71 15.41 -1.28 -0.31
CA VAL A 71 16.47 -2.28 -0.34
C VAL A 71 15.91 -3.58 -0.90
N CYS A 72 16.50 -4.08 -1.98
CA CYS A 72 16.16 -5.40 -2.52
C CYS A 72 17.10 -6.44 -1.91
N ASN A 73 16.55 -7.39 -1.16
CA ASN A 73 17.32 -8.50 -0.60
C ASN A 73 17.41 -9.62 -1.64
N ASN A 74 18.57 -9.75 -2.27
CA ASN A 74 18.80 -10.73 -3.34
C ASN A 74 18.71 -12.20 -2.89
N SER A 75 18.87 -12.49 -1.59
CA SER A 75 18.86 -13.86 -1.08
C SER A 75 17.46 -14.47 -1.00
N ASN A 76 16.44 -13.65 -0.73
CA ASN A 76 15.05 -14.08 -0.60
C ASN A 76 14.08 -13.31 -1.51
N SER A 77 14.61 -12.44 -2.38
CA SER A 77 13.84 -11.57 -3.29
C SER A 77 12.83 -10.65 -2.60
N ASN A 78 13.02 -10.36 -1.31
CA ASN A 78 12.15 -9.44 -0.58
C ASN A 78 12.57 -7.99 -0.82
N LEU A 79 11.58 -7.14 -1.11
CA LEU A 79 11.73 -5.69 -1.15
C LEU A 79 11.48 -5.13 0.24
N LEU A 80 12.38 -4.26 0.72
CA LEU A 80 12.33 -3.70 2.07
C LEU A 80 12.23 -2.17 2.01
N TRP A 81 11.38 -1.63 2.87
CA TRP A 81 11.35 -0.22 3.23
C TRP A 81 11.68 -0.11 4.72
N SER A 82 12.79 0.56 5.04
CA SER A 82 13.39 0.52 6.39
C SER A 82 13.60 -0.94 6.85
N ASN A 83 12.88 -1.40 7.88
CA ASN A 83 12.91 -2.74 8.44
C ASN A 83 11.67 -3.59 8.09
N LEU A 84 10.78 -3.09 7.24
CA LEU A 84 9.52 -3.75 6.88
C LEU A 84 9.57 -4.31 5.46
N ILE A 85 8.89 -5.43 5.23
CA ILE A 85 8.75 -6.02 3.90
C ILE A 85 7.64 -5.30 3.14
N VAL A 86 7.94 -4.86 1.92
CA VAL A 86 6.96 -4.27 1.01
C VAL A 86 6.17 -5.38 0.33
N LEU A 87 4.84 -5.32 0.46
CA LEU A 87 3.90 -6.28 -0.15
C LEU A 87 3.41 -5.79 -1.51
N SER A 88 3.20 -4.49 -1.68
CA SER A 88 2.89 -3.85 -2.97
C SER A 88 3.04 -2.33 -2.88
N ILE A 89 3.29 -1.68 -4.01
CA ILE A 89 3.33 -0.21 -4.10
C ILE A 89 2.31 0.23 -5.14
N ASN A 90 1.36 1.07 -4.74
CA ASN A 90 0.42 1.72 -5.64
C ASN A 90 0.83 3.18 -5.85
N GLY A 91 1.46 3.44 -7.00
CA GLY A 91 1.95 4.79 -7.35
C GLY A 91 0.83 5.80 -7.61
N ILE A 92 -0.34 5.35 -8.07
CA ILE A 92 -1.49 6.21 -8.42
C ILE A 92 -2.29 6.59 -7.19
N ALA A 93 -2.55 5.62 -6.30
CA ALA A 93 -3.25 5.86 -5.04
C ALA A 93 -2.34 6.49 -3.98
N HIS A 94 -1.04 6.61 -4.26
CA HIS A 94 -0.02 7.08 -3.32
C HIS A 94 0.03 6.27 -2.01
N GLN A 95 -0.10 4.93 -2.15
CA GLN A 95 -0.17 3.99 -1.04
C GLN A 95 0.87 2.87 -1.18
N MET A 96 1.39 2.41 -0.05
CA MET A 96 2.28 1.26 0.04
C MET A 96 1.75 0.26 1.06
N ASP A 97 1.65 -1.00 0.66
CA ASP A 97 1.31 -2.10 1.55
C ASP A 97 2.59 -2.70 2.13
N LEU A 98 2.62 -2.88 3.45
CA LEU A 98 3.75 -3.36 4.23
C LEU A 98 3.34 -4.59 5.06
N SER A 99 4.25 -5.53 5.25
CA SER A 99 4.09 -6.62 6.20
C SER A 99 4.46 -6.11 7.59
N PHE A 100 3.45 -5.82 8.42
CA PHE A 100 3.64 -5.24 9.74
C PHE A 100 3.56 -6.31 10.83
N TRP A 101 4.41 -6.18 11.85
CA TRP A 101 4.53 -7.18 12.90
C TRP A 101 3.34 -7.16 13.85
N VAL A 102 2.88 -8.35 14.21
CA VAL A 102 1.91 -8.53 15.29
C VAL A 102 2.66 -8.53 16.61
N ALA A 103 2.34 -7.60 17.49
CA ALA A 103 2.86 -7.61 18.85
C ALA A 103 2.19 -8.74 19.62
N ARG A 104 3.00 -9.62 20.21
CA ARG A 104 2.56 -10.74 21.05
C ARG A 104 3.20 -10.60 22.42
N PHE A 105 2.40 -10.75 23.48
CA PHE A 105 2.89 -10.76 24.85
C PHE A 105 2.21 -11.88 25.66
N CYS A 106 2.98 -12.58 26.52
CA CYS A 106 2.50 -13.64 27.40
C CYS A 106 3.30 -13.56 28.74
N ASN A 107 2.65 -13.62 29.93
CA ASN A 107 3.16 -13.74 31.35
C ASN A 107 2.72 -12.62 32.38
N ASP A 108 2.80 -12.89 33.72
CA ASP A 108 1.94 -12.46 34.88
C ASP A 108 2.36 -11.33 35.89
N SER A 109 1.35 -10.63 36.47
CA SER A 109 1.04 -10.14 37.85
C SER A 109 -0.13 -9.09 37.88
N TYR A 110 -1.22 -9.41 38.60
CA TYR A 110 -2.58 -8.80 38.70
C TYR A 110 -2.79 -7.27 38.60
N ASP A 111 -3.93 -6.89 37.96
CA ASP A 111 -4.88 -5.88 38.44
C ASP A 111 -6.29 -6.11 37.83
N ASN A 112 -7.36 -5.86 38.60
CA ASN A 112 -8.80 -6.16 38.34
C ASN A 112 -9.18 -6.78 36.98
N ASN A 113 -9.15 -8.11 36.89
CA ASN A 113 -9.54 -8.89 35.71
C ASN A 113 -10.99 -9.40 35.83
N PRO A 114 -11.98 -8.78 35.15
CA PRO A 114 -13.34 -9.32 35.10
C PRO A 114 -13.37 -10.57 34.22
N TRP A 115 -13.45 -11.74 34.84
CA TRP A 115 -13.65 -13.02 34.17
C TRP A 115 -15.11 -13.45 34.32
N ILE A 116 -15.66 -14.07 33.27
CA ILE A 116 -16.99 -14.67 33.31
C ILE A 116 -16.93 -16.08 32.72
N ARG A 117 -17.40 -17.08 33.47
CA ARG A 117 -17.50 -18.48 33.03
C ARG A 117 -18.97 -18.81 32.80
N THR A 118 -19.39 -18.89 31.54
CA THR A 118 -20.79 -19.17 31.19
C THR A 118 -20.92 -20.60 30.70
N ALA A 119 -20.78 -21.57 31.62
CA ALA A 119 -20.87 -22.99 31.30
C ALA A 119 -22.20 -23.38 30.63
N ASP A 120 -23.30 -22.70 31.04
CA ASP A 120 -24.67 -22.98 30.60
C ASP A 120 -25.34 -21.82 29.85
N PHE A 121 -24.61 -20.71 29.60
CA PHE A 121 -25.16 -19.49 29.00
C PHE A 121 -24.30 -18.99 27.85
N SER A 122 -24.93 -18.46 26.80
CA SER A 122 -24.23 -17.77 25.72
C SER A 122 -24.11 -16.27 26.02
N VAL A 123 -22.92 -15.68 25.87
CA VAL A 123 -22.77 -14.22 25.85
C VAL A 123 -23.52 -13.68 24.64
N SER A 124 -24.50 -12.79 24.87
CA SER A 124 -25.34 -12.27 23.78
C SER A 124 -24.49 -11.48 22.78
N ARG A 125 -24.38 -12.01 21.56
CA ARG A 125 -23.66 -11.37 20.45
C ARG A 125 -24.39 -10.14 19.89
N LYS A 126 -25.67 -9.95 20.23
CA LYS A 126 -26.49 -8.82 19.77
C LYS A 126 -26.43 -7.62 20.72
N GLU A 127 -26.40 -7.92 22.01
CA GLU A 127 -26.45 -6.90 23.07
C GLU A 127 -25.07 -6.48 23.58
N ASN A 128 -24.01 -7.25 23.27
CA ASN A 128 -22.64 -6.95 23.66
C ASN A 128 -21.79 -6.62 22.43
N LYS A 129 -20.86 -5.66 22.56
CA LYS A 129 -19.93 -5.25 21.49
C LYS A 129 -18.48 -5.47 21.92
N PHE A 130 -17.71 -6.10 21.05
CA PHE A 130 -16.25 -6.12 21.14
C PHE A 130 -15.72 -4.89 20.39
N LEU A 131 -14.99 -3.99 21.06
CA LEU A 131 -14.55 -2.73 20.46
C LEU A 131 -13.18 -2.90 19.80
N THR A 132 -13.12 -2.74 18.48
CA THR A 132 -11.91 -2.42 17.73
C THR A 132 -11.86 -0.91 17.55
N VAL A 133 -10.73 -0.27 17.88
CA VAL A 133 -10.54 1.17 17.64
C VAL A 133 -9.86 1.33 16.29
N ASP A 134 -10.63 1.74 15.29
CA ASP A 134 -10.06 2.16 14.00
C ASP A 134 -9.26 3.46 14.17
N ILE A 135 -8.27 3.70 13.30
CA ILE A 135 -7.57 4.98 13.25
C ILE A 135 -8.58 6.06 12.84
N PRO A 136 -8.89 7.04 13.71
CA PRO A 136 -9.88 8.07 13.38
C PRO A 136 -9.46 8.85 12.12
N PRO A 137 -10.38 9.28 11.24
CA PRO A 137 -10.05 9.99 10.00
C PRO A 137 -9.26 11.30 10.18
N ARG A 138 -9.26 11.86 11.41
CA ARG A 138 -8.52 13.08 11.77
C ARG A 138 -7.22 12.79 12.54
N MET A 139 -6.91 11.53 12.82
CA MET A 139 -5.65 11.13 13.43
C MET A 139 -4.58 11.15 12.35
N ARG A 140 -3.76 12.21 12.40
CA ARG A 140 -2.79 12.59 11.38
C ARG A 140 -1.42 12.74 12.04
N ARG A 141 -0.33 12.43 11.32
CA ARG A 141 1.06 12.43 11.82
C ARG A 141 1.34 11.44 12.96
N ILE A 142 1.23 10.15 12.68
CA ILE A 142 1.67 9.12 13.61
C ILE A 142 3.17 8.87 13.42
N SER A 143 3.99 9.42 14.32
CA SER A 143 5.46 9.27 14.28
C SER A 143 5.95 7.89 14.71
N SER A 144 5.16 7.19 15.52
CA SER A 144 5.41 5.84 15.97
C SER A 144 4.08 5.17 16.26
N VAL A 145 3.79 4.05 15.59
CA VAL A 145 2.73 3.15 16.05
C VAL A 145 3.40 2.07 16.87
N GLN A 146 3.16 2.10 18.18
CA GLN A 146 3.56 1.03 19.07
C GLN A 146 2.30 0.30 19.52
N ALA A 147 2.18 -0.93 19.04
CA ALA A 147 1.24 -1.89 19.57
C ALA A 147 1.82 -2.43 20.88
N ALA A 148 1.45 -1.81 22.00
CA ALA A 148 1.77 -2.30 23.34
C ALA A 148 0.50 -2.88 23.98
N THR A 149 0.63 -4.02 24.65
CA THR A 149 -0.45 -4.62 25.45
C THR A 149 0.01 -4.64 26.89
N PHE A 150 -0.88 -4.22 27.80
CA PHE A 150 -0.65 -4.20 29.24
C PHE A 150 -1.14 -5.54 29.84
N SER A 151 -0.41 -6.12 30.80
CA SER A 151 -0.33 -7.56 31.17
C SER A 151 -1.66 -8.21 31.66
N ASN A 152 -1.94 -9.54 31.60
CA ASN A 152 -1.33 -10.69 32.30
C ASN A 152 -1.96 -12.04 31.91
N SER A 153 -1.16 -13.03 31.47
CA SER A 153 -1.41 -14.48 31.61
C SER A 153 -0.30 -15.24 30.88
N THR A 154 0.20 -16.32 31.47
CA THR A 154 1.16 -17.26 30.85
C THR A 154 0.56 -18.20 29.81
N ARG A 155 -0.77 -18.24 29.70
CA ARG A 155 -1.48 -19.15 28.78
C ARG A 155 -2.33 -18.42 27.76
N ASP A 156 -2.74 -17.19 28.07
CA ASP A 156 -3.53 -16.35 27.18
C ASP A 156 -2.67 -15.16 26.76
N CYS A 157 -2.14 -15.21 25.53
CA CYS A 157 -1.33 -14.14 25.00
C CYS A 157 -2.24 -13.02 24.47
N SER A 158 -1.89 -11.78 24.78
CA SER A 158 -2.53 -10.62 24.15
C SER A 158 -1.83 -10.29 22.83
N TYR A 159 -2.63 -9.88 21.85
CA TYR A 159 -2.16 -9.50 20.53
C TYR A 159 -2.61 -8.08 20.23
N SER A 160 -1.68 -7.27 19.75
CA SER A 160 -1.99 -5.94 19.23
C SER A 160 -1.31 -5.78 17.88
N PHE A 161 -2.06 -5.27 16.92
CA PHE A 161 -1.61 -5.17 15.54
C PHE A 161 -2.40 -4.09 14.82
N LEU A 162 -1.78 -3.52 13.80
CA LEU A 162 -2.46 -2.78 12.76
C LEU A 162 -2.71 -3.72 11.59
N ALA A 163 -3.90 -3.62 11.00
CA ALA A 163 -4.27 -4.38 9.82
C ALA A 163 -4.91 -3.44 8.80
N LYS A 164 -4.59 -3.68 7.52
CA LYS A 164 -5.30 -3.09 6.38
C LYS A 164 -6.78 -3.44 6.51
N HIS A 165 -7.62 -2.48 6.16
CA HIS A 165 -9.06 -2.71 6.15
C HIS A 165 -9.40 -3.96 5.30
N ASN A 166 -10.27 -4.83 5.83
CA ASN A 166 -10.64 -6.12 5.24
C ASN A 166 -9.50 -7.14 5.08
N SER A 167 -8.33 -6.94 5.70
CA SER A 167 -7.25 -7.94 5.71
C SER A 167 -7.25 -8.85 6.94
N TYR A 168 -8.20 -8.66 7.86
CA TYR A 168 -8.32 -9.45 9.08
C TYR A 168 -9.79 -9.59 9.47
N ASP A 169 -10.23 -10.84 9.61
CA ASP A 169 -11.52 -11.20 10.18
C ASP A 169 -11.31 -11.82 11.56
N PHE A 170 -12.05 -11.32 12.55
CA PHE A 170 -11.98 -11.86 13.89
C PHE A 170 -12.68 -13.23 13.97
N SER A 171 -11.97 -14.22 14.51
CA SER A 171 -12.52 -15.50 14.93
C SER A 171 -12.33 -15.67 16.43
N THR A 172 -13.28 -16.32 17.11
CA THR A 172 -13.15 -16.64 18.54
C THR A 172 -11.99 -17.58 18.83
N SER A 173 -11.53 -18.38 17.85
CA SER A 173 -10.32 -19.20 18.00
C SER A 173 -9.05 -18.37 18.15
N HIS A 174 -9.03 -17.14 17.62
CA HIS A 174 -7.89 -16.23 17.73
C HIS A 174 -7.63 -15.76 19.16
N LEU A 175 -8.63 -15.85 20.05
CA LEU A 175 -8.47 -15.58 21.48
C LEU A 175 -7.60 -16.64 22.17
N GLN A 176 -7.60 -17.87 21.66
CA GLN A 176 -6.78 -18.97 22.20
C GLN A 176 -5.42 -19.04 21.49
N SER A 177 -5.41 -18.84 20.17
CA SER A 177 -4.20 -18.87 19.38
C SER A 177 -4.34 -17.96 18.17
N PHE A 178 -3.56 -16.88 18.15
CA PHE A 178 -3.50 -16.01 17.00
C PHE A 178 -2.58 -16.60 15.93
N PRO A 179 -3.08 -16.83 14.70
CA PRO A 179 -2.34 -17.59 13.70
C PRO A 179 -1.31 -16.76 12.92
N TYR A 180 -1.38 -15.43 12.99
CA TYR A 180 -0.56 -14.54 12.17
C TYR A 180 0.63 -13.96 12.93
N LYS A 181 1.80 -13.95 12.28
CA LYS A 181 3.00 -13.25 12.78
C LYS A 181 3.07 -11.81 12.28
N THR A 182 2.52 -11.57 11.09
CA THR A 182 2.43 -10.26 10.46
C THR A 182 1.07 -10.11 9.80
N LEU A 183 0.64 -8.86 9.64
CA LEU A 183 -0.56 -8.49 8.89
C LEU A 183 -0.24 -7.35 7.93
N PRO A 184 -0.96 -7.23 6.80
CA PRO A 184 -0.78 -6.09 5.90
C PRO A 184 -1.10 -4.78 6.61
N LEU A 185 -0.28 -3.75 6.40
CA LEU A 185 -0.50 -2.37 6.80
C LEU A 185 -0.42 -1.50 5.54
N VAL A 186 -1.28 -0.49 5.44
CA VAL A 186 -1.19 0.51 4.35
C VAL A 186 -0.60 1.80 4.92
N VAL A 187 0.39 2.34 4.24
CA VAL A 187 0.91 3.69 4.50
C VAL A 187 0.70 4.58 3.29
N ASP A 188 0.23 5.79 3.57
CA ASP A 188 0.19 6.89 2.61
C ASP A 188 1.56 7.57 2.53
N TRP A 189 1.94 8.06 1.36
CA TRP A 189 3.16 8.82 1.18
C TRP A 189 2.93 10.17 0.50
N THR A 190 3.85 11.11 0.76
CA THR A 190 3.90 12.47 0.20
C THR A 190 5.33 12.87 -0.08
N VAL A 191 5.54 13.83 -0.97
CA VAL A 191 6.84 14.41 -1.33
C VAL A 191 7.05 15.71 -0.59
N GLY A 192 8.28 15.97 -0.17
CA GLY A 192 8.69 17.16 0.56
C GLY A 192 8.07 17.25 1.95
N GLU A 193 8.31 18.40 2.59
CA GLU A 193 7.72 18.77 3.89
C GLU A 193 6.80 19.98 3.78
N GLN A 194 6.86 20.71 2.66
CA GLN A 194 6.08 21.92 2.39
C GLN A 194 4.85 21.59 1.54
N ASN A 195 3.81 22.38 1.69
CA ASN A 195 2.56 22.27 0.92
C ASN A 195 2.65 23.00 -0.43
N CYS A 196 1.66 22.83 -1.30
CA CYS A 196 1.67 23.34 -2.67
C CYS A 196 1.78 24.87 -2.75
N SER A 197 1.18 25.59 -1.79
CA SER A 197 1.18 27.06 -1.74
C SER A 197 2.58 27.69 -1.67
N ARG A 198 3.60 26.93 -1.22
CA ARG A 198 4.99 27.42 -1.18
C ARG A 198 5.64 27.54 -2.55
N PHE A 199 5.12 26.84 -3.56
CA PHE A 199 5.74 26.72 -4.88
C PHE A 199 5.00 27.52 -5.96
N GLU A 200 4.02 28.35 -5.58
CA GLU A 200 3.25 29.21 -6.49
C GLU A 200 4.15 30.15 -7.34
N SER A 201 5.34 30.49 -6.83
CA SER A 201 6.30 31.37 -7.48
C SER A 201 7.46 30.66 -8.21
N SER A 202 7.64 29.34 -8.07
CA SER A 202 8.80 28.62 -8.64
C SER A 202 8.45 27.20 -9.13
N ARG A 203 8.12 27.08 -10.43
CA ARG A 203 7.87 25.75 -11.05
C ARG A 203 9.08 24.81 -11.07
N ASN A 204 10.29 25.33 -10.88
CA ASN A 204 11.52 24.54 -10.97
C ASN A 204 11.92 23.86 -9.66
N GLU A 205 11.17 24.09 -8.57
CA GLU A 205 11.60 23.71 -7.22
C GLU A 205 10.82 22.51 -6.63
N TYR A 206 9.70 22.14 -7.24
CA TYR A 206 8.83 21.06 -6.78
C TYR A 206 8.91 19.83 -7.71
N ALA A 207 8.56 18.66 -7.19
CA ALA A 207 8.86 17.38 -7.82
C ALA A 207 8.00 17.04 -9.04
N CYS A 208 6.86 17.72 -9.21
CA CYS A 208 5.93 17.43 -10.29
C CYS A 208 6.51 17.85 -11.64
N LYS A 209 6.35 17.00 -12.64
CA LYS A 209 6.92 17.19 -13.99
C LYS A 209 5.85 17.63 -14.99
N ASP A 210 6.20 17.61 -16.26
CA ASP A 210 5.34 18.08 -17.35
C ASP A 210 3.95 17.43 -17.30
N HIS A 211 2.93 18.26 -17.52
CA HIS A 211 1.51 17.86 -17.49
C HIS A 211 1.05 17.23 -16.17
N SER A 212 1.60 17.70 -15.07
CA SER A 212 1.16 17.36 -13.73
C SER A 212 1.15 18.59 -12.83
N HIS A 213 0.31 18.55 -11.80
CA HIS A 213 0.18 19.60 -10.81
C HIS A 213 0.39 19.07 -9.39
N CYS A 214 0.72 20.00 -8.50
CA CYS A 214 0.80 19.76 -7.08
C CYS A 214 -0.61 19.60 -6.49
N ASN A 215 -0.79 18.60 -5.63
CA ASN A 215 -2.02 18.37 -4.88
C ASN A 215 -1.68 18.04 -3.42
N ASP A 216 -2.14 18.88 -2.50
CA ASP A 216 -1.95 18.73 -1.05
C ASP A 216 -3.29 18.65 -0.28
N THR A 217 -4.42 18.52 -0.99
CA THR A 217 -5.77 18.59 -0.40
C THR A 217 -6.03 17.55 0.70
N ASP A 218 -5.52 16.34 0.51
CA ASP A 218 -5.65 15.21 1.45
C ASP A 218 -4.35 14.93 2.22
N THR A 219 -3.47 15.92 2.36
CA THR A 219 -2.15 15.76 2.99
C THR A 219 -1.90 16.80 4.09
N ASP A 220 -1.31 16.38 5.21
CA ASP A 220 -0.93 17.30 6.30
C ASP A 220 0.49 17.84 6.23
N ILE A 221 1.35 17.14 5.48
CA ILE A 221 2.74 17.46 5.26
C ILE A 221 3.09 17.04 3.84
N GLY A 222 3.77 17.93 3.13
CA GLY A 222 4.21 17.67 1.78
C GLY A 222 3.05 17.78 0.80
N TYR A 223 3.24 17.19 -0.37
CA TYR A 223 2.24 17.16 -1.43
C TYR A 223 2.41 15.89 -2.28
N ARG A 224 1.42 15.66 -3.14
CA ARG A 224 1.46 14.63 -4.18
C ARG A 224 1.44 15.33 -5.54
N CYS A 225 1.96 14.66 -6.56
CA CYS A 225 1.83 15.12 -7.92
C CYS A 225 0.72 14.33 -8.59
N THR A 226 -0.16 15.00 -9.32
CA THR A 226 -1.27 14.38 -10.04
C THR A 226 -1.18 14.80 -11.50
N CYS A 227 -1.40 13.88 -12.44
CA CYS A 227 -1.45 14.25 -13.85
C CYS A 227 -2.63 15.20 -14.12
N ASP A 228 -2.42 16.13 -15.03
CA ASP A 228 -3.46 17.05 -15.48
C ASP A 228 -4.59 16.31 -16.19
N HIS A 229 -5.78 16.93 -16.23
CA HIS A 229 -6.91 16.34 -16.92
C HIS A 229 -6.58 16.09 -18.40
N GLY A 230 -6.81 14.85 -18.86
CA GLY A 230 -6.45 14.41 -20.21
C GLY A 230 -5.05 13.83 -20.34
N TYR A 231 -4.29 13.74 -19.25
CA TYR A 231 -2.99 13.09 -19.19
C TYR A 231 -3.00 11.87 -18.26
N GLN A 232 -2.03 10.97 -18.45
CA GLN A 232 -1.83 9.78 -17.62
C GLN A 232 -0.34 9.44 -17.52
N GLY A 233 0.01 8.55 -16.59
CA GLY A 233 1.38 8.12 -16.36
C GLY A 233 1.90 8.52 -14.99
N ASN A 234 3.21 8.66 -14.87
CA ASN A 234 3.85 9.01 -13.61
C ASN A 234 4.10 10.52 -13.53
N PRO A 235 3.39 11.24 -12.63
CA PRO A 235 3.50 12.70 -12.54
C PRO A 235 4.86 13.19 -12.03
N TYR A 236 5.70 12.31 -11.51
CA TYR A 236 7.08 12.61 -11.11
C TYR A 236 8.11 12.40 -12.23
N LEU A 237 7.70 11.79 -13.35
CA LEU A 237 8.52 11.60 -14.56
C LEU A 237 8.01 12.39 -15.76
N GLY A 238 6.75 12.85 -15.70
CA GLY A 238 6.06 13.57 -16.77
C GLY A 238 4.89 12.74 -17.26
N CYS A 239 3.71 13.37 -17.34
CA CYS A 239 2.52 12.69 -17.83
C CYS A 239 2.40 12.83 -19.35
N THR A 240 1.83 11.82 -19.99
CA THR A 240 1.59 11.79 -21.44
C THR A 240 0.10 11.84 -21.74
N VAL A 241 -0.26 12.25 -22.95
CA VAL A 241 -1.67 12.39 -23.34
C VAL A 241 -2.39 11.05 -23.17
N LYS A 242 -3.48 11.06 -22.41
CA LYS A 242 -4.37 9.93 -22.29
C LYS A 242 -5.11 9.77 -23.61
N LEU A 243 -4.66 8.81 -24.42
CA LEU A 243 -5.34 8.43 -25.65
C LEU A 243 -6.74 7.93 -25.29
N ARG A 244 -7.74 8.80 -25.43
CA ARG A 244 -9.13 8.37 -25.52
C ARG A 244 -9.25 7.74 -26.90
N TYR A 245 -9.15 6.41 -26.98
CA TYR A 245 -9.73 5.74 -28.13
C TYR A 245 -11.24 6.00 -28.05
N ALA A 246 -11.71 6.92 -28.90
CA ALA A 246 -13.12 7.07 -29.18
C ALA A 246 -13.56 5.78 -29.88
N LEU A 247 -14.33 4.97 -29.17
CA LEU A 247 -15.15 3.91 -29.73
C LEU A 247 -16.60 4.23 -29.36
#